data_AF-A0A3Q4N5X3-F1
#
_entry.id   AF-A0A3Q4N5X3-F1
#
_cell.length_a   1.000
_cell.length_b   1.000
_cell.length_c   1.000
_cell.angle_alpha   90.00
_cell.angle_beta   90.00
_cell.angle_gamma   90.00
#
_symmetry.space_group_name_H-M   'P 1'
#
loop_
_entity.id
_entity.type
_entity.pdbx_description
1 polymer ?
#
loop_
_entity_poly.entity_id
_entity_poly.type
_entity_poly.pdbx_seq_one_letter_code
_entity_poly.pdbx_strand_id
1 'polypeptide(L)'
;MKSEGFISLSYLAAKFEPLHEPVTWYSRAARLRTSSFSAPPINEASLDTRFAETSPPLLDTRFEASIQNVTSLVSTSCMDPELCLGKKTIKMLRYFTLLFIFGCVSKVLCLQSSCSAEPPGPERAAGCGCDKLTRDAPTVDPLDEDEGKAPSTDPDLKYSKDANDRTNQVQDNERETQHPMVQISGGEFLMGTDNPGIPPDGEGPQRVVYVDSFNIDIHEVTNQQFQSFVLATGYVTEAEKFGDSFVFEGLLSEPVKSQVTQAVAAAPWWLPVKGASWRHPEGPDSNITDRLHHPVLHVSWKDAFAYCSWANKRLPTEAEWEYACRGGLKDRLYPWGNKLNPKGQHFANLWQGDFPTHNSGEDGHIKTSPVMSFPPNAFGLYDMVGNAWEWTADWWTVHHTTDPQRNPTGPPSGKDKVKKGGSYMCHKSYCYRYRCAARSQNTRDSSASNLGFRCVSQEKR
;
A
#
# COMPACT_ATOMS: atom_id res chain seq x y z
N MET A 1 45.32 -40.65 32.50
CA MET A 1 44.36 -41.10 33.54
C MET A 1 43.79 -39.87 34.24
N LYS A 2 42.94 -40.05 35.27
CA LYS A 2 42.49 -39.04 36.27
C LYS A 2 43.64 -38.18 36.83
N SER A 3 43.48 -36.98 37.44
CA SER A 3 42.35 -36.05 37.68
C SER A 3 42.89 -34.69 38.21
N GLU A 4 42.02 -33.80 38.72
CA GLU A 4 42.32 -32.56 39.53
C GLU A 4 42.94 -31.37 38.75
N GLY A 5 42.77 -30.09 39.13
CA GLY A 5 41.94 -29.39 40.14
C GLY A 5 41.62 -27.96 39.61
N PHE A 6 41.16 -26.94 40.35
CA PHE A 6 40.95 -26.71 41.79
C PHE A 6 39.81 -25.66 42.01
N ILE A 7 39.60 -25.12 43.23
CA ILE A 7 38.37 -24.41 43.66
C ILE A 7 38.60 -22.93 44.08
N SER A 8 37.69 -22.04 43.64
CA SER A 8 37.16 -20.77 44.23
C SER A 8 38.06 -19.75 44.97
N LEU A 9 37.86 -18.45 44.71
CA LEU A 9 37.37 -17.46 45.72
C LEU A 9 37.07 -16.05 45.14
N SER A 10 36.44 -15.19 45.95
CA SER A 10 35.88 -13.87 45.59
C SER A 10 36.25 -12.77 46.60
N TYR A 11 35.86 -11.51 46.34
CA TYR A 11 36.19 -10.25 47.07
C TYR A 11 37.62 -9.73 46.84
N LEU A 12 37.94 -8.43 46.93
CA LEU A 12 37.28 -7.29 47.60
C LEU A 12 37.13 -6.04 46.70
N ALA A 13 36.53 -4.95 47.23
CA ALA A 13 36.22 -3.71 46.50
C ALA A 13 36.82 -2.43 47.15
N ALA A 14 37.03 -1.38 46.35
CA ALA A 14 37.31 -0.01 46.79
C ALA A 14 36.84 1.03 45.74
N LYS A 15 36.59 2.28 46.17
CA LYS A 15 36.13 3.41 45.32
C LYS A 15 37.30 4.22 44.75
N PHE A 16 37.09 4.93 43.63
CA PHE A 16 37.28 6.39 43.55
C PHE A 16 36.68 6.99 42.25
N GLU A 17 36.10 8.18 42.37
CA GLU A 17 35.76 9.14 41.29
C GLU A 17 36.99 10.07 41.04
N PRO A 18 37.07 11.02 40.04
CA PRO A 18 35.93 11.74 39.44
C PRO A 18 36.06 12.36 37.99
N LEU A 19 35.02 13.14 37.64
CA LEU A 19 34.99 14.42 36.87
C LEU A 19 34.67 14.52 35.35
N HIS A 20 33.85 15.56 35.09
CA HIS A 20 33.55 16.37 33.88
C HIS A 20 32.73 15.85 32.68
N GLU A 21 31.41 16.05 32.83
CA GLU A 21 30.51 16.88 31.98
C GLU A 21 30.06 16.47 30.55
N PRO A 22 28.73 16.39 30.32
CA PRO A 22 28.11 16.42 28.99
C PRO A 22 27.57 17.81 28.62
N VAL A 23 27.67 18.19 27.34
CA VAL A 23 27.11 19.45 26.82
C VAL A 23 25.61 19.30 26.52
N THR A 24 24.80 20.22 27.04
CA THR A 24 23.37 20.35 26.69
C THR A 24 23.08 21.74 26.12
N TRP A 25 22.19 21.84 25.12
CA TRP A 25 21.75 23.12 24.57
C TRP A 25 20.22 23.28 24.62
N TYR A 26 19.80 24.15 25.54
CA TYR A 26 18.63 25.02 25.47
C TYR A 26 17.24 24.41 25.17
N SER A 27 16.46 24.26 26.23
CA SER A 27 15.03 24.55 26.19
C SER A 27 14.76 25.99 26.66
N ARG A 28 13.83 26.70 26.01
CA ARG A 28 13.24 27.95 26.52
C ARG A 28 11.73 27.93 26.31
N ALA A 29 10.99 27.83 27.41
CA ALA A 29 9.55 28.10 27.42
C ALA A 29 9.31 29.59 27.70
N ALA A 30 8.35 30.19 26.99
CA ALA A 30 7.82 31.51 27.32
C ALA A 30 6.33 31.38 27.66
N ARG A 31 5.98 31.68 28.92
CA ARG A 31 4.59 31.95 29.31
C ARG A 31 4.46 33.45 29.55
N LEU A 32 3.48 34.08 28.91
CA LEU A 32 2.91 35.34 29.38
C LEU A 32 1.41 35.15 29.63
N ARG A 33 0.84 36.02 30.47
CA ARG A 33 -0.46 35.82 31.10
C ARG A 33 -1.57 36.57 30.36
N THR A 34 -2.80 36.11 30.63
CA THR A 34 -4.06 36.79 30.36
C THR A 34 -4.09 38.25 30.83
N SER A 35 -4.69 39.11 30.03
CA SER A 35 -5.49 40.24 30.49
C SER A 35 -6.78 40.32 29.70
N SER A 36 -7.84 40.83 30.31
CA SER A 36 -9.21 40.83 29.78
C SER A 36 -9.74 42.25 29.62
N PHE A 37 -10.38 42.55 28.48
CA PHE A 37 -11.22 43.74 28.30
C PHE A 37 -12.41 43.40 27.39
N SER A 38 -13.53 44.11 27.56
CA SER A 38 -14.83 43.74 27.00
C SER A 38 -15.73 44.94 26.70
N ALA A 39 -16.35 44.94 25.51
CA ALA A 39 -17.49 45.81 25.11
C ALA A 39 -17.15 47.33 24.99
N PRO A 40 -17.94 48.18 24.28
CA PRO A 40 -19.32 47.98 23.76
C PRO A 40 -19.50 48.01 22.23
N PRO A 41 -20.69 47.64 21.71
CA PRO A 41 -21.07 47.71 20.30
C PRO A 41 -21.78 49.03 19.90
N ILE A 42 -21.89 49.30 18.60
CA ILE A 42 -22.77 50.34 17.99
C ILE A 42 -23.48 49.74 16.76
N ASN A 43 -24.68 50.24 16.45
CA ASN A 43 -25.70 49.67 15.55
C ASN A 43 -25.49 49.87 14.03
N GLU A 44 -26.19 49.02 13.28
CA GLU A 44 -26.99 49.26 12.06
C GLU A 44 -26.70 50.48 11.17
N ALA A 45 -26.61 50.23 9.86
CA ALA A 45 -27.67 50.64 8.93
C ALA A 45 -27.57 49.88 7.59
N SER A 46 -28.70 49.68 6.93
CA SER A 46 -28.79 49.23 5.53
C SER A 46 -28.70 50.41 4.56
N LEU A 47 -28.27 50.16 3.32
CA LEU A 47 -28.81 50.86 2.15
C LEU A 47 -28.60 50.04 0.86
N ASP A 48 -29.64 49.99 0.04
CA ASP A 48 -29.72 49.32 -1.26
C ASP A 48 -29.41 50.33 -2.39
N THR A 49 -28.72 49.92 -3.46
CA THR A 49 -28.79 50.57 -4.78
C THR A 49 -28.16 49.72 -5.89
N ARG A 50 -28.58 49.97 -7.14
CA ARG A 50 -28.26 49.18 -8.35
C ARG A 50 -27.53 50.05 -9.40
N PHE A 51 -27.39 49.50 -10.62
CA PHE A 51 -26.79 50.11 -11.83
C PHE A 51 -25.24 50.13 -11.83
N ALA A 52 -24.54 49.91 -12.96
CA ALA A 52 -24.96 49.37 -14.26
C ALA A 52 -23.75 48.82 -15.05
N GLU A 53 -24.01 48.25 -16.22
CA GLU A 53 -23.02 47.75 -17.18
C GLU A 53 -22.10 48.84 -17.74
N THR A 54 -20.85 48.48 -18.05
CA THR A 54 -20.17 48.80 -19.33
C THR A 54 -18.84 48.05 -19.43
N SER A 55 -18.30 47.91 -20.65
CA SER A 55 -17.02 47.24 -20.92
C SER A 55 -16.28 47.97 -22.06
N PRO A 56 -15.11 47.45 -22.50
CA PRO A 56 -13.78 47.96 -22.21
C PRO A 56 -13.28 49.00 -23.24
N PRO A 57 -12.00 49.41 -23.18
CA PRO A 57 -11.15 49.04 -24.32
C PRO A 57 -9.68 48.69 -24.00
N LEU A 58 -9.11 47.90 -24.93
CA LEU A 58 -7.75 47.88 -25.51
C LEU A 58 -6.52 48.31 -24.67
N LEU A 59 -5.46 47.50 -24.56
CA LEU A 59 -4.43 47.17 -25.57
C LEU A 59 -3.63 48.38 -26.10
N ASP A 60 -2.36 48.48 -25.68
CA ASP A 60 -1.26 49.01 -26.50
C ASP A 60 0.00 48.16 -26.25
N THR A 61 0.90 48.15 -27.23
CA THR A 61 2.12 47.34 -27.27
C THR A 61 3.29 48.22 -27.71
N ARG A 62 4.43 48.15 -27.02
CA ARG A 62 5.68 48.61 -27.62
C ARG A 62 6.90 47.84 -27.12
N PHE A 63 7.89 47.77 -27.99
CA PHE A 63 9.06 46.89 -27.94
C PHE A 63 10.33 47.76 -28.13
N GLU A 64 11.51 47.14 -28.05
CA GLU A 64 12.83 47.75 -28.28
C GLU A 64 13.29 48.79 -27.24
N ALA A 65 14.61 49.02 -27.02
CA ALA A 65 15.79 48.16 -27.16
C ALA A 65 16.99 48.86 -26.49
N SER A 66 18.02 48.11 -26.05
CA SER A 66 19.45 48.48 -26.23
C SER A 66 20.38 47.38 -25.70
N ILE A 67 21.46 47.11 -26.43
CA ILE A 67 22.65 46.38 -25.97
C ILE A 67 23.86 47.07 -26.64
N GLN A 68 24.89 47.47 -25.87
CA GLN A 68 26.33 47.28 -26.16
C GLN A 68 27.25 48.18 -25.29
N ASN A 69 28.55 47.85 -25.38
CA ASN A 69 29.75 48.56 -24.90
C ASN A 69 30.21 48.35 -23.43
N VAL A 70 31.52 48.28 -23.13
CA VAL A 70 32.60 47.34 -23.55
C VAL A 70 33.93 47.78 -22.89
N THR A 71 34.64 46.83 -22.26
CA THR A 71 36.06 46.82 -21.79
C THR A 71 36.72 48.07 -21.18
N SER A 72 37.35 47.91 -20.01
CA SER A 72 38.78 48.25 -19.82
C SER A 72 39.35 47.73 -18.50
N LEU A 73 40.35 46.83 -18.56
CA LEU A 73 41.70 47.00 -17.96
C LEU A 73 42.55 45.72 -18.07
N VAL A 74 43.87 45.88 -18.08
CA VAL A 74 44.88 44.83 -18.33
C VAL A 74 46.06 45.06 -17.40
N SER A 75 46.63 44.01 -16.79
CA SER A 75 48.07 43.98 -16.45
C SER A 75 48.61 42.59 -16.03
N THR A 76 49.43 42.02 -16.91
CA THR A 76 50.73 41.35 -16.63
C THR A 76 50.98 40.54 -15.35
N SER A 77 51.30 39.26 -15.52
CA SER A 77 52.64 38.72 -15.17
C SER A 77 52.95 37.48 -16.02
N CYS A 78 54.24 37.14 -16.21
CA CYS A 78 54.71 36.07 -17.09
C CYS A 78 55.67 35.13 -16.34
N MET A 79 55.68 33.82 -16.66
CA MET A 79 56.90 33.05 -16.96
C MET A 79 56.61 31.59 -17.37
N ASP A 80 57.33 31.16 -18.42
CA ASP A 80 57.53 29.79 -18.92
C ASP A 80 58.81 29.18 -18.24
N PRO A 81 59.19 27.86 -18.36
CA PRO A 81 59.04 27.03 -19.56
C PRO A 81 58.77 25.50 -19.38
N GLU A 82 58.85 24.80 -20.52
CA GLU A 82 58.62 23.37 -20.81
C GLU A 82 59.28 22.32 -19.89
N LEU A 83 58.67 21.12 -19.81
CA LEU A 83 59.43 19.86 -19.96
C LEU A 83 58.62 18.67 -20.54
N CYS A 84 59.09 18.17 -21.70
CA CYS A 84 58.94 16.86 -22.34
C CYS A 84 57.93 15.78 -21.85
N LEU A 85 57.06 15.33 -22.79
CA LEU A 85 56.60 13.94 -23.12
C LEU A 85 55.12 13.95 -23.61
N GLY A 86 54.68 13.22 -24.64
CA GLY A 86 55.37 12.39 -25.64
C GLY A 86 54.44 12.11 -26.85
N LYS A 87 55.00 12.00 -28.07
CA LYS A 87 54.21 11.98 -29.33
C LYS A 87 53.57 10.60 -29.61
N LYS A 88 52.23 10.44 -29.51
CA LYS A 88 51.54 9.28 -30.16
C LYS A 88 50.05 9.35 -30.55
N THR A 89 49.34 10.49 -30.46
CA THR A 89 47.87 10.52 -30.77
C THR A 89 47.44 11.46 -31.91
N ILE A 90 48.34 12.29 -32.46
CA ILE A 90 48.00 13.22 -33.57
C ILE A 90 48.05 12.52 -34.94
N LYS A 91 47.16 11.54 -35.13
CA LYS A 91 46.87 10.92 -36.45
C LYS A 91 45.46 10.37 -36.62
N MET A 92 44.67 10.20 -35.55
CA MET A 92 43.26 9.78 -35.60
C MET A 92 42.26 10.94 -35.83
N LEU A 93 42.69 12.20 -35.67
CA LEU A 93 41.81 13.38 -35.74
C LEU A 93 41.86 14.13 -37.09
N ARG A 94 42.15 13.41 -38.19
CA ARG A 94 42.11 13.97 -39.57
C ARG A 94 41.35 13.11 -40.59
N TYR A 95 40.75 11.98 -40.17
CA TYR A 95 39.96 11.11 -41.05
C TYR A 95 38.44 11.29 -40.91
N PHE A 96 37.95 11.81 -39.77
CA PHE A 96 36.51 12.03 -39.57
C PHE A 96 35.98 13.32 -40.22
N THR A 97 36.80 14.36 -40.35
CA THR A 97 36.39 15.68 -40.89
C THR A 97 36.17 15.70 -42.41
N LEU A 98 36.50 14.61 -43.13
CA LEU A 98 36.36 14.50 -44.58
C LEU A 98 35.13 13.68 -45.03
N LEU A 99 34.53 12.88 -44.14
CA LEU A 99 33.33 12.10 -44.45
C LEU A 99 32.02 12.89 -44.26
N PHE A 100 32.05 14.00 -43.50
CA PHE A 100 30.86 14.80 -43.21
C PHE A 100 30.46 15.78 -44.34
N ILE A 101 31.35 16.06 -45.29
CA ILE A 101 31.14 17.06 -46.35
C ILE A 101 30.34 16.48 -47.54
N PHE A 102 30.36 15.15 -47.74
CA PHE A 102 29.67 14.50 -48.87
C PHE A 102 28.20 14.13 -48.60
N GLY A 103 27.69 14.34 -47.39
CA GLY A 103 26.30 14.02 -47.03
C GLY A 103 25.29 15.18 -47.20
N CYS A 104 25.75 16.44 -47.14
CA CYS A 104 24.87 17.60 -46.94
C CYS A 104 24.46 18.35 -48.22
N VAL A 105 24.67 17.79 -49.42
CA VAL A 105 24.28 18.41 -50.70
C VAL A 105 23.29 17.54 -51.48
N SER A 106 22.19 17.18 -50.83
CA SER A 106 20.95 16.77 -51.52
C SER A 106 19.73 16.90 -50.61
N LYS A 107 18.69 17.56 -51.14
CA LYS A 107 17.32 17.68 -50.57
C LYS A 107 17.19 18.42 -49.24
N VAL A 108 17.48 19.72 -49.29
CA VAL A 108 16.56 20.69 -48.66
C VAL A 108 15.26 20.71 -49.48
N LEU A 109 14.14 20.28 -48.90
CA LEU A 109 12.77 20.67 -49.28
C LEU A 109 11.78 20.16 -48.21
N CYS A 110 10.77 20.98 -47.89
CA CYS A 110 9.71 20.74 -46.89
C CYS A 110 10.14 20.67 -45.40
N LEU A 111 10.23 21.86 -44.79
CA LEU A 111 9.66 22.28 -43.49
C LEU A 111 9.56 21.24 -42.33
N GLN A 112 10.29 21.43 -41.22
CA GLN A 112 9.90 22.15 -39.97
C GLN A 112 8.82 21.41 -39.13
N SER A 113 8.91 21.23 -37.80
CA SER A 113 9.88 21.54 -36.71
C SER A 113 9.42 20.78 -35.44
N SER A 114 10.09 20.60 -34.28
CA SER A 114 11.37 20.97 -33.62
C SER A 114 11.68 19.85 -32.57
N CYS A 115 12.83 19.64 -31.90
CA CYS A 115 13.76 20.47 -31.08
C CYS A 115 13.13 21.02 -29.76
N SER A 116 13.69 20.87 -28.53
CA SER A 116 14.92 20.19 -28.04
C SER A 116 14.91 19.96 -26.51
N ALA A 117 15.66 18.94 -26.04
CA ALA A 117 16.48 18.80 -24.80
C ALA A 117 15.94 19.03 -23.35
N GLU A 118 16.43 18.18 -22.43
CA GLU A 118 16.42 18.22 -20.94
C GLU A 118 17.60 19.10 -20.38
N PRO A 119 18.00 19.14 -19.07
CA PRO A 119 17.57 18.45 -17.82
C PRO A 119 17.45 19.41 -16.58
N PRO A 120 17.44 19.00 -15.27
CA PRO A 120 17.47 17.66 -14.62
C PRO A 120 16.37 17.40 -13.53
N GLY A 121 16.40 16.21 -12.90
CA GLY A 121 15.58 15.82 -11.72
C GLY A 121 16.17 16.29 -10.36
N PRO A 122 15.81 15.71 -9.19
CA PRO A 122 15.28 14.35 -8.90
C PRO A 122 13.84 14.41 -8.28
N GLU A 123 13.19 13.42 -7.63
CA GLU A 123 13.56 12.14 -6.96
C GLU A 123 12.62 10.96 -7.30
N ARG A 124 12.98 9.74 -6.86
CA ARG A 124 12.21 8.50 -7.11
C ARG A 124 11.37 8.11 -5.90
N ALA A 125 10.05 7.99 -6.08
CA ALA A 125 9.20 7.26 -5.14
C ALA A 125 9.45 5.74 -5.26
N ALA A 126 9.55 5.04 -4.12
CA ALA A 126 9.82 3.61 -4.07
C ALA A 126 8.52 2.78 -4.17
N GLY A 127 8.18 2.34 -5.39
CA GLY A 127 7.17 1.30 -5.59
C GLY A 127 7.71 -0.09 -5.21
N CYS A 128 6.85 -0.98 -4.70
CA CYS A 128 7.18 -2.39 -4.49
C CYS A 128 7.21 -3.13 -5.84
N GLY A 129 8.32 -2.99 -6.55
CA GLY A 129 8.43 -3.36 -7.97
C GLY A 129 8.25 -4.85 -8.25
N CYS A 130 7.06 -5.22 -8.71
CA CYS A 130 6.69 -6.55 -9.20
C CYS A 130 6.23 -6.49 -10.67
N ASP A 131 6.34 -5.32 -11.32
CA ASP A 131 5.39 -4.84 -12.33
C ASP A 131 5.61 -5.36 -13.78
N LYS A 132 6.17 -6.57 -13.93
CA LYS A 132 6.47 -7.20 -15.23
C LYS A 132 6.53 -8.73 -15.17
N LEU A 133 5.43 -9.42 -15.52
CA LEU A 133 5.40 -10.67 -16.32
C LEU A 133 3.96 -11.22 -16.36
N THR A 134 3.32 -11.29 -17.54
CA THR A 134 1.99 -11.90 -17.74
C THR A 134 2.06 -13.28 -18.42
N ARG A 135 1.32 -14.29 -17.92
CA ARG A 135 1.12 -15.61 -18.57
C ARG A 135 -0.31 -16.19 -18.35
N ASP A 136 -0.68 -17.23 -19.10
CA ASP A 136 -2.07 -17.68 -19.36
C ASP A 136 -2.36 -19.16 -18.96
N ALA A 137 -3.63 -19.61 -19.04
CA ALA A 137 -4.17 -20.80 -18.36
C ALA A 137 -5.35 -21.54 -19.07
N PRO A 138 -5.54 -22.86 -18.81
CA PRO A 138 -6.85 -23.58 -18.87
C PRO A 138 -7.11 -24.51 -17.63
N THR A 139 -8.23 -24.47 -16.85
CA THR A 139 -9.61 -25.07 -17.04
C THR A 139 -9.67 -26.63 -17.03
N VAL A 140 -10.64 -27.39 -16.47
CA VAL A 140 -12.08 -27.21 -16.06
C VAL A 140 -12.48 -28.28 -14.97
N ASP A 141 -13.35 -28.05 -13.95
CA ASP A 141 -14.83 -28.30 -13.77
C ASP A 141 -15.32 -29.78 -13.47
N PRO A 142 -16.51 -30.08 -12.84
CA PRO A 142 -16.92 -29.85 -11.43
C PRO A 142 -17.90 -30.96 -10.81
N LEU A 143 -18.78 -30.59 -9.83
CA LEU A 143 -20.04 -31.26 -9.27
C LEU A 143 -19.88 -32.27 -8.08
N ASP A 144 -20.79 -32.54 -7.09
CA ASP A 144 -22.13 -32.07 -6.51
C ASP A 144 -22.41 -32.94 -5.20
N GLU A 145 -23.44 -32.96 -4.31
CA GLU A 145 -24.56 -32.19 -3.62
C GLU A 145 -25.21 -33.19 -2.55
N ASP A 146 -26.09 -33.04 -1.52
CA ASP A 146 -26.94 -32.09 -0.70
C ASP A 146 -27.27 -32.81 0.69
N GLU A 147 -28.17 -32.59 1.69
CA GLU A 147 -29.27 -31.71 2.26
C GLU A 147 -29.38 -32.11 3.80
N GLY A 148 -29.90 -31.45 4.87
CA GLY A 148 -30.53 -30.13 5.18
C GLY A 148 -31.73 -30.21 6.20
N LYS A 149 -32.02 -29.12 6.98
CA LYS A 149 -33.29 -28.69 7.69
C LYS A 149 -33.42 -28.57 9.26
N ALA A 150 -33.33 -27.33 9.80
CA ALA A 150 -33.53 -26.94 11.24
C ALA A 150 -34.97 -26.37 11.54
N PRO A 151 -35.27 -25.35 12.41
CA PRO A 151 -34.78 -24.87 13.75
C PRO A 151 -35.93 -24.51 14.78
N SER A 152 -35.67 -24.00 16.02
CA SER A 152 -36.65 -23.16 16.79
C SER A 152 -36.15 -22.29 17.99
N THR A 153 -36.34 -20.95 17.88
CA THR A 153 -36.78 -19.93 18.89
C THR A 153 -36.41 -19.99 20.40
N ASP A 154 -35.74 -18.95 20.95
CA ASP A 154 -36.31 -17.78 21.70
C ASP A 154 -35.18 -16.85 22.26
N PRO A 155 -35.33 -15.51 22.44
CA PRO A 155 -34.17 -14.61 22.62
C PRO A 155 -34.11 -13.77 23.93
N ASP A 156 -33.24 -14.11 24.91
CA ASP A 156 -32.75 -13.12 25.91
C ASP A 156 -31.47 -13.52 26.74
N LEU A 157 -30.36 -13.90 26.10
CA LEU A 157 -29.04 -14.13 26.76
C LEU A 157 -27.89 -13.57 25.89
N LYS A 158 -27.38 -12.34 26.07
CA LYS A 158 -26.71 -11.69 27.24
C LYS A 158 -25.28 -12.22 27.46
N TYR A 159 -24.30 -11.37 27.13
CA TYR A 159 -22.86 -11.69 27.09
C TYR A 159 -22.32 -12.35 28.37
N SER A 160 -21.86 -13.59 28.21
CA SER A 160 -21.06 -14.36 29.17
C SER A 160 -19.83 -14.95 28.44
N LYS A 161 -18.90 -15.55 29.18
CA LYS A 161 -17.54 -15.93 28.73
C LYS A 161 -17.48 -17.24 27.92
N ASP A 162 -18.59 -17.61 27.30
CA ASP A 162 -18.86 -18.96 26.78
C ASP A 162 -18.82 -19.04 25.23
N ALA A 163 -18.21 -18.04 24.60
CA ALA A 163 -18.12 -17.90 23.14
C ALA A 163 -17.24 -18.96 22.43
N ASN A 164 -16.60 -19.86 23.18
CA ASN A 164 -15.74 -20.93 22.67
C ASN A 164 -16.37 -22.34 22.74
N ASP A 165 -17.58 -22.50 23.28
CA ASP A 165 -18.13 -23.84 23.61
C ASP A 165 -19.59 -24.02 23.13
N ARG A 166 -19.81 -23.79 21.82
CA ARG A 166 -21.08 -24.06 21.12
C ARG A 166 -20.86 -24.79 19.79
N THR A 167 -20.33 -26.01 19.87
CA THR A 167 -20.42 -26.99 18.78
C THR A 167 -21.79 -27.69 18.78
N ASN A 168 -22.15 -28.28 17.62
CA ASN A 168 -23.19 -29.30 17.45
C ASN A 168 -24.69 -28.90 17.61
N GLN A 169 -25.16 -27.78 17.04
CA GLN A 169 -26.56 -27.62 16.57
C GLN A 169 -26.72 -26.72 15.32
N VAL A 170 -25.94 -26.98 14.26
CA VAL A 170 -26.27 -26.57 12.88
C VAL A 170 -25.75 -27.66 11.93
N GLN A 171 -26.57 -28.65 11.58
CA GLN A 171 -26.20 -29.75 10.65
C GLN A 171 -27.19 -29.82 9.48
N ASP A 172 -27.71 -28.65 9.10
CA ASP A 172 -29.05 -28.52 8.57
C ASP A 172 -29.25 -27.31 7.63
N ASN A 173 -28.17 -26.70 7.15
CA ASN A 173 -28.27 -25.63 6.15
C ASN A 173 -27.02 -25.56 5.26
N GLU A 174 -26.45 -26.71 4.89
CA GLU A 174 -25.06 -26.82 4.41
C GLU A 174 -24.81 -26.18 3.02
N ARG A 175 -25.86 -25.90 2.24
CA ARG A 175 -25.76 -25.03 1.04
C ARG A 175 -25.69 -23.54 1.35
N GLU A 176 -26.26 -23.08 2.47
CA GLU A 176 -26.51 -21.66 2.70
C GLU A 176 -25.29 -20.97 3.33
N THR A 177 -24.40 -20.52 2.46
CA THR A 177 -23.30 -19.56 2.70
C THR A 177 -22.05 -20.07 3.44
N GLN A 178 -21.25 -20.91 2.75
CA GLN A 178 -19.81 -20.99 3.02
C GLN A 178 -19.04 -19.66 2.81
N HIS A 179 -19.71 -18.60 2.35
CA HIS A 179 -19.15 -17.26 2.12
C HIS A 179 -20.06 -16.16 2.72
N PRO A 180 -20.08 -15.99 4.05
CA PRO A 180 -20.98 -15.05 4.73
C PRO A 180 -20.73 -13.60 4.31
N MET A 181 -21.81 -12.90 3.96
CA MET A 181 -21.80 -11.49 3.56
C MET A 181 -22.71 -10.66 4.47
N VAL A 182 -22.44 -9.37 4.55
CA VAL A 182 -23.34 -8.40 5.20
C VAL A 182 -23.78 -7.33 4.20
N GLN A 183 -25.07 -6.97 4.25
CA GLN A 183 -25.61 -5.90 3.42
C GLN A 183 -25.28 -4.54 4.06
N ILE A 184 -24.43 -3.77 3.41
CA ILE A 184 -24.14 -2.39 3.79
C ILE A 184 -25.17 -1.48 3.12
N SER A 185 -25.83 -0.65 3.92
CA SER A 185 -26.67 0.44 3.42
C SER A 185 -25.79 1.52 2.81
N GLY A 186 -26.05 1.86 1.54
CA GLY A 186 -25.32 2.89 0.80
C GLY A 186 -25.54 4.30 1.33
N GLY A 187 -24.66 5.21 0.94
CA GLY A 187 -24.72 6.62 1.32
C GLY A 187 -23.46 7.40 0.99
N GLU A 188 -23.40 8.65 1.45
CA GLU A 188 -22.26 9.54 1.26
C GLU A 188 -21.20 9.36 2.35
N PHE A 189 -19.92 9.37 1.94
CA PHE A 189 -18.78 9.45 2.85
C PHE A 189 -17.67 10.36 2.30
N LEU A 190 -16.70 10.61 3.18
CA LEU A 190 -15.46 11.32 2.84
C LEU A 190 -14.38 10.27 2.53
N MET A 191 -14.10 10.08 1.25
CA MET A 191 -13.02 9.21 0.76
C MET A 191 -11.69 9.96 0.83
N GLY A 192 -10.61 9.26 1.17
CA GLY A 192 -9.28 9.85 1.33
C GLY A 192 -9.11 10.74 2.56
N THR A 193 -8.08 11.58 2.53
CA THR A 193 -7.69 12.48 3.63
C THR A 193 -6.91 13.69 3.12
N ASP A 194 -7.18 14.88 3.67
CA ASP A 194 -6.36 16.09 3.45
C ASP A 194 -5.11 16.13 4.34
N ASN A 195 -4.99 15.17 5.26
CA ASN A 195 -3.78 14.88 6.03
C ASN A 195 -3.24 13.49 5.62
N PRO A 196 -2.56 13.39 4.46
CA PRO A 196 -2.04 12.12 3.94
C PRO A 196 -0.89 11.59 4.80
N GLY A 197 -0.99 10.34 5.23
CA GLY A 197 0.08 9.66 5.96
C GLY A 197 1.25 9.26 5.05
N ILE A 198 0.99 9.06 3.75
CA ILE A 198 2.00 8.83 2.71
C ILE A 198 1.61 9.67 1.48
N PRO A 199 2.10 10.91 1.33
CA PRO A 199 1.70 11.80 0.23
C PRO A 199 1.90 11.23 -1.20
N PRO A 200 2.99 10.48 -1.51
CA PRO A 200 3.17 9.88 -2.84
C PRO A 200 2.11 8.85 -3.26
N ASP A 201 1.32 8.31 -2.33
CA ASP A 201 0.28 7.33 -2.63
C ASP A 201 -1.04 7.98 -3.11
N GLY A 202 -1.14 9.31 -3.09
CA GLY A 202 -2.38 10.01 -3.47
C GLY A 202 -3.55 9.67 -2.54
N GLU A 203 -3.33 9.63 -1.22
CA GLU A 203 -4.39 9.43 -0.22
C GLU A 203 -5.40 10.61 -0.17
N GLY A 204 -4.98 11.78 -0.66
CA GLY A 204 -5.82 12.98 -0.78
C GLY A 204 -6.02 13.43 -2.24
N PRO A 205 -6.80 14.50 -2.48
CA PRO A 205 -7.59 15.24 -1.48
C PRO A 205 -8.74 14.41 -0.91
N GLN A 206 -9.24 14.81 0.27
CA GLN A 206 -10.49 14.30 0.80
C GLN A 206 -11.65 14.75 -0.11
N ARG A 207 -12.56 13.83 -0.43
CA ARG A 207 -13.60 14.04 -1.44
C ARG A 207 -14.91 13.33 -1.08
N VAL A 208 -16.03 13.94 -1.45
CA VAL A 208 -17.35 13.36 -1.22
C VAL A 208 -17.62 12.26 -2.25
N VAL A 209 -17.94 11.07 -1.76
CA VAL A 209 -18.31 9.93 -2.60
C VAL A 209 -19.59 9.31 -2.07
N TYR A 210 -20.58 9.13 -2.95
CA TYR A 210 -21.75 8.30 -2.73
C TYR A 210 -21.47 6.88 -3.23
N VAL A 211 -21.79 5.87 -2.42
CA VAL A 211 -21.90 4.47 -2.86
C VAL A 211 -23.32 3.97 -2.67
N ASP A 212 -23.84 3.19 -3.63
CA ASP A 212 -25.09 2.44 -3.48
C ASP A 212 -25.01 1.38 -2.35
N SER A 213 -26.13 0.72 -2.05
CA SER A 213 -26.13 -0.40 -1.11
C SER A 213 -25.59 -1.67 -1.78
N PHE A 214 -24.69 -2.40 -1.11
CA PHE A 214 -24.07 -3.62 -1.63
C PHE A 214 -23.85 -4.65 -0.51
N ASN A 215 -23.68 -5.91 -0.90
CA ASN A 215 -23.24 -6.98 0.01
C ASN A 215 -21.70 -7.10 -0.06
N ILE A 216 -21.03 -7.24 1.08
CA ILE A 216 -19.58 -7.52 1.16
C ILE A 216 -19.30 -8.75 2.03
N ASP A 217 -18.28 -9.53 1.68
CA ASP A 217 -17.79 -10.61 2.53
C ASP A 217 -17.34 -10.05 3.90
N ILE A 218 -17.81 -10.66 4.99
CA ILE A 218 -17.51 -10.16 6.34
C ILE A 218 -16.01 -10.29 6.69
N HIS A 219 -15.28 -11.15 5.97
CA HIS A 219 -13.88 -11.47 6.19
C HIS A 219 -13.13 -11.68 4.85
N GLU A 220 -11.80 -11.78 4.89
CA GLU A 220 -10.94 -12.12 3.74
C GLU A 220 -11.24 -13.53 3.21
N VAL A 221 -11.09 -13.80 1.91
CA VAL A 221 -11.27 -15.17 1.37
C VAL A 221 -10.24 -16.12 1.97
N THR A 222 -10.70 -17.23 2.56
CA THR A 222 -9.83 -18.18 3.27
C THR A 222 -9.19 -19.23 2.36
N ASN A 223 -8.12 -19.85 2.85
CA ASN A 223 -7.49 -21.01 2.20
C ASN A 223 -8.48 -22.16 1.95
N GLN A 224 -9.44 -22.41 2.84
CA GLN A 224 -10.50 -23.40 2.65
C GLN A 224 -11.44 -23.01 1.51
N GLN A 225 -11.92 -21.76 1.50
CA GLN A 225 -12.84 -21.27 0.47
C GLN A 225 -12.18 -21.28 -0.92
N PHE A 226 -10.92 -20.81 -1.02
CA PHE A 226 -10.16 -20.85 -2.26
C PHE A 226 -9.82 -22.29 -2.69
N GLN A 227 -9.63 -23.20 -1.74
CA GLN A 227 -9.49 -24.63 -2.03
C GLN A 227 -10.76 -25.21 -2.65
N SER A 228 -11.97 -24.85 -2.18
CA SER A 228 -13.23 -25.26 -2.80
C SER A 228 -13.34 -24.78 -4.25
N PHE A 229 -12.96 -23.52 -4.54
CA PHE A 229 -12.89 -22.97 -5.89
C PHE A 229 -11.93 -23.76 -6.81
N VAL A 230 -10.70 -24.03 -6.33
CA VAL A 230 -9.69 -24.76 -7.11
C VAL A 230 -10.09 -26.23 -7.32
N LEU A 231 -10.69 -26.87 -6.33
CA LEU A 231 -11.19 -28.25 -6.44
C LEU A 231 -12.38 -28.34 -7.42
N ALA A 232 -13.29 -27.37 -7.40
CA ALA A 232 -14.41 -27.35 -8.32
C ALA A 232 -13.96 -27.13 -9.77
N THR A 233 -13.10 -26.12 -10.02
CA THR A 233 -12.83 -25.60 -11.38
C THR A 233 -11.52 -26.06 -12.01
N GLY A 234 -10.67 -26.78 -11.26
CA GLY A 234 -9.31 -27.12 -11.67
C GLY A 234 -8.40 -25.90 -11.83
N TYR A 235 -8.71 -24.77 -11.18
CA TYR A 235 -8.00 -23.51 -11.38
C TYR A 235 -6.55 -23.56 -10.88
N VAL A 236 -5.62 -23.17 -11.74
CA VAL A 236 -4.21 -22.95 -11.42
C VAL A 236 -4.00 -21.44 -11.25
N THR A 237 -3.29 -20.97 -10.23
CA THR A 237 -3.04 -19.53 -10.01
C THR A 237 -1.94 -18.98 -10.92
N GLU A 238 -1.80 -17.66 -11.03
CA GLU A 238 -0.66 -17.06 -11.74
C GLU A 238 0.69 -17.41 -11.09
N ALA A 239 0.78 -17.45 -9.76
CA ALA A 239 1.98 -17.93 -9.06
C ALA A 239 2.36 -19.36 -9.48
N GLU A 240 1.39 -20.28 -9.55
CA GLU A 240 1.60 -21.67 -9.99
C GLU A 240 2.01 -21.76 -11.48
N LYS A 241 1.61 -20.82 -12.34
CA LYS A 241 2.02 -20.74 -13.77
C LYS A 241 3.40 -20.13 -13.98
N PHE A 242 3.80 -19.17 -13.14
CA PHE A 242 5.17 -18.61 -13.19
C PHE A 242 6.18 -19.57 -12.57
N GLY A 243 5.77 -20.33 -11.55
CA GLY A 243 6.61 -21.26 -10.80
C GLY A 243 7.35 -20.61 -9.63
N ASP A 244 7.11 -19.32 -9.37
CA ASP A 244 7.58 -18.58 -8.19
C ASP A 244 6.60 -17.47 -7.77
N SER A 245 6.77 -16.98 -6.54
CA SER A 245 6.02 -15.86 -5.97
C SER A 245 6.84 -15.18 -4.86
N PHE A 246 6.48 -13.96 -4.48
CA PHE A 246 7.24 -13.20 -3.47
C PHE A 246 6.91 -13.64 -2.04
N VAL A 247 7.94 -14.01 -1.28
CA VAL A 247 7.85 -14.35 0.15
C VAL A 247 8.71 -13.40 0.98
N PHE A 248 8.26 -13.09 2.19
CA PHE A 248 9.05 -12.34 3.17
C PHE A 248 10.20 -13.20 3.73
N GLU A 249 11.44 -12.70 3.64
CA GLU A 249 12.67 -13.36 4.10
C GLU A 249 12.58 -13.90 5.53
N GLY A 250 11.93 -13.17 6.43
CA GLY A 250 11.76 -13.56 7.84
C GLY A 250 10.84 -14.75 8.08
N LEU A 251 10.18 -15.30 7.06
CA LEU A 251 9.37 -16.53 7.16
C LEU A 251 10.05 -17.77 6.53
N LEU A 252 11.18 -17.61 5.84
CA LEU A 252 11.82 -18.70 5.09
C LEU A 252 12.58 -19.67 5.99
N SER A 253 12.54 -20.94 5.62
CA SER A 253 13.51 -21.92 6.10
C SER A 253 14.88 -21.66 5.47
N GLU A 254 15.97 -21.94 6.20
CA GLU A 254 17.33 -21.85 5.64
C GLU A 254 17.55 -22.69 4.36
N PRO A 255 16.98 -23.91 4.23
CA PRO A 255 17.00 -24.66 2.97
C PRO A 255 16.36 -23.94 1.78
N VAL A 256 15.27 -23.18 1.97
CA VAL A 256 14.66 -22.38 0.88
C VAL A 256 15.44 -21.09 0.65
N LYS A 257 15.75 -20.37 1.72
CA LYS A 257 16.47 -19.08 1.69
C LYS A 257 17.81 -19.17 0.97
N SER A 258 18.60 -20.21 1.25
CA SER A 258 19.91 -20.44 0.63
C SER A 258 19.87 -20.72 -0.88
N GLN A 259 18.70 -20.98 -1.47
CA GLN A 259 18.52 -21.16 -2.91
C GLN A 259 18.18 -19.86 -3.66
N VAL A 260 17.81 -18.79 -2.95
CA VAL A 260 17.41 -17.51 -3.56
C VAL A 260 18.62 -16.58 -3.70
N THR A 261 18.85 -16.09 -4.91
CA THR A 261 19.99 -15.21 -5.26
C THR A 261 19.56 -13.80 -5.70
N GLN A 262 18.26 -13.49 -5.60
CA GLN A 262 17.66 -12.24 -6.05
C GLN A 262 16.71 -11.68 -4.99
N ALA A 263 16.58 -10.36 -4.94
CA ALA A 263 15.71 -9.66 -3.99
C ALA A 263 15.12 -8.41 -4.66
N VAL A 264 13.97 -7.94 -4.17
CA VAL A 264 13.39 -6.67 -4.65
C VAL A 264 14.27 -5.52 -4.17
N ALA A 265 14.94 -4.81 -5.09
CA ALA A 265 15.95 -3.80 -4.76
C ALA A 265 15.44 -2.62 -3.90
N ALA A 266 14.13 -2.34 -3.91
CA ALA A 266 13.49 -1.32 -3.08
C ALA A 266 13.03 -1.83 -1.70
N ALA A 267 13.07 -3.15 -1.46
CA ALA A 267 12.62 -3.82 -0.25
C ALA A 267 13.30 -5.21 -0.14
N PRO A 268 14.60 -5.29 0.25
CA PRO A 268 15.43 -6.48 0.04
C PRO A 268 14.97 -7.77 0.74
N TRP A 269 14.11 -7.64 1.75
CA TRP A 269 13.46 -8.77 2.43
C TRP A 269 12.33 -9.43 1.62
N TRP A 270 12.03 -8.97 0.40
CA TRP A 270 11.13 -9.64 -0.53
C TRP A 270 11.92 -10.48 -1.53
N LEU A 271 11.69 -11.80 -1.47
CA LEU A 271 12.45 -12.81 -2.19
C LEU A 271 11.52 -13.60 -3.14
N PRO A 272 11.85 -13.74 -4.43
CA PRO A 272 11.09 -14.58 -5.36
C PRO A 272 11.43 -16.06 -5.10
N VAL A 273 10.51 -16.79 -4.50
CA VAL A 273 10.71 -18.18 -4.06
C VAL A 273 10.03 -19.13 -5.03
N LYS A 274 10.80 -20.05 -5.60
CA LYS A 274 10.30 -21.10 -6.49
C LYS A 274 9.38 -22.06 -5.74
N GLY A 275 8.22 -22.35 -6.33
CA GLY A 275 7.17 -23.15 -5.71
C GLY A 275 6.32 -22.41 -4.67
N ALA A 276 6.66 -21.17 -4.29
CA ALA A 276 5.80 -20.37 -3.41
C ALA A 276 4.48 -20.06 -4.12
N SER A 277 3.39 -20.42 -3.46
CA SER A 277 2.03 -20.42 -4.02
C SER A 277 1.01 -20.46 -2.88
N TRP A 278 -0.27 -20.37 -3.21
CA TRP A 278 -1.33 -20.36 -2.19
C TRP A 278 -1.37 -21.65 -1.34
N ARG A 279 -0.98 -22.80 -1.91
CA ARG A 279 -0.81 -24.08 -1.18
C ARG A 279 0.48 -24.15 -0.37
N HIS A 280 1.50 -23.37 -0.72
CA HIS A 280 2.87 -23.42 -0.22
C HIS A 280 3.40 -22.00 0.09
N PRO A 281 2.87 -21.30 1.12
CA PRO A 281 3.06 -19.84 1.27
C PRO A 281 4.47 -19.37 1.69
N GLU A 282 5.37 -20.28 2.09
CA GLU A 282 6.78 -19.95 2.34
C GLU A 282 7.76 -20.67 1.40
N GLY A 283 7.24 -21.38 0.39
CA GLY A 283 8.03 -22.25 -0.49
C GLY A 283 7.68 -23.73 -0.32
N PRO A 284 8.37 -24.64 -1.05
CA PRO A 284 7.90 -26.00 -1.32
C PRO A 284 7.96 -26.96 -0.12
N ASP A 285 8.58 -26.56 0.99
CA ASP A 285 8.58 -27.27 2.28
C ASP A 285 7.44 -26.83 3.21
N SER A 286 6.78 -25.71 2.92
CA SER A 286 5.59 -25.22 3.63
C SER A 286 4.30 -25.85 3.10
N ASN A 287 3.20 -25.75 3.86
CA ASN A 287 1.85 -26.13 3.42
C ASN A 287 0.76 -25.35 4.20
N ILE A 288 -0.51 -25.52 3.84
CA ILE A 288 -1.67 -24.83 4.45
C ILE A 288 -2.53 -25.68 5.41
N THR A 289 -2.12 -26.90 5.78
CA THR A 289 -2.99 -27.85 6.51
C THR A 289 -3.40 -27.39 7.91
N ASP A 290 -2.57 -26.56 8.55
CA ASP A 290 -2.80 -25.95 9.86
C ASP A 290 -3.53 -24.59 9.79
N ARG A 291 -3.74 -24.03 8.60
CA ARG A 291 -4.19 -22.65 8.38
C ARG A 291 -5.29 -22.50 7.32
N LEU A 292 -6.17 -23.49 7.23
CA LEU A 292 -7.33 -23.48 6.31
C LEU A 292 -8.26 -22.28 6.53
N HIS A 293 -8.36 -21.75 7.75
CA HIS A 293 -9.15 -20.55 8.09
C HIS A 293 -8.35 -19.24 8.09
N HIS A 294 -7.09 -19.23 7.66
CA HIS A 294 -6.36 -17.98 7.38
C HIS A 294 -6.74 -17.46 5.98
N PRO A 295 -6.54 -16.16 5.69
CA PRO A 295 -6.70 -15.63 4.33
C PRO A 295 -5.82 -16.40 3.33
N VAL A 296 -6.31 -16.52 2.10
CA VAL A 296 -5.54 -17.05 0.98
C VAL A 296 -4.51 -16.02 0.52
N LEU A 297 -3.30 -16.50 0.23
CA LEU A 297 -2.12 -15.70 -0.13
C LEU A 297 -1.59 -16.12 -1.51
N HIS A 298 -0.65 -15.36 -2.07
CA HIS A 298 -0.07 -15.62 -3.40
C HIS A 298 -1.10 -15.65 -4.55
N VAL A 299 -2.21 -14.94 -4.38
CA VAL A 299 -3.25 -14.76 -5.39
C VAL A 299 -3.08 -13.43 -6.11
N SER A 300 -3.00 -13.48 -7.44
CA SER A 300 -2.97 -12.29 -8.28
C SER A 300 -4.34 -11.61 -8.34
N TRP A 301 -4.38 -10.41 -8.94
CA TRP A 301 -5.66 -9.75 -9.22
C TRP A 301 -6.53 -10.58 -10.17
N LYS A 302 -5.93 -11.33 -11.11
CA LYS A 302 -6.68 -12.24 -11.99
C LYS A 302 -7.22 -13.45 -11.23
N ASP A 303 -6.43 -14.02 -10.32
CA ASP A 303 -6.84 -15.16 -9.49
C ASP A 303 -8.02 -14.76 -8.58
N ALA A 304 -7.92 -13.60 -7.94
CA ALA A 304 -8.98 -13.00 -7.12
C ALA A 304 -10.26 -12.68 -7.93
N PHE A 305 -10.10 -12.10 -9.13
CA PHE A 305 -11.21 -11.83 -10.04
C PHE A 305 -11.90 -13.12 -10.51
N ALA A 306 -11.15 -14.17 -10.83
CA ALA A 306 -11.69 -15.47 -11.24
C ALA A 306 -12.48 -16.13 -10.12
N TYR A 307 -11.93 -16.17 -8.90
CA TYR A 307 -12.64 -16.67 -7.71
C TYR A 307 -13.94 -15.90 -7.46
N CYS A 308 -13.91 -14.55 -7.43
CA CYS A 308 -15.13 -13.79 -7.13
C CYS A 308 -16.19 -14.03 -8.21
N SER A 309 -15.78 -14.13 -9.49
CA SER A 309 -16.68 -14.43 -10.60
C SER A 309 -17.34 -15.82 -10.45
N TRP A 310 -16.57 -16.85 -10.07
CA TRP A 310 -17.08 -18.19 -9.78
C TRP A 310 -18.09 -18.21 -8.62
N ALA A 311 -17.87 -17.42 -7.57
CA ALA A 311 -18.79 -17.30 -6.44
C ALA A 311 -20.11 -16.53 -6.74
N ASN A 312 -20.30 -16.08 -7.99
CA ASN A 312 -21.29 -15.07 -8.41
C ASN A 312 -21.21 -13.78 -7.57
N LYS A 313 -19.99 -13.22 -7.53
CA LYS A 313 -19.57 -11.99 -6.85
C LYS A 313 -18.60 -11.22 -7.77
N ARG A 314 -18.00 -10.15 -7.25
CA ARG A 314 -16.91 -9.37 -7.90
C ARG A 314 -15.96 -8.81 -6.84
N LEU A 315 -14.84 -8.22 -7.26
CA LEU A 315 -14.03 -7.39 -6.36
C LEU A 315 -14.74 -6.06 -6.02
N PRO A 316 -14.57 -5.51 -4.80
CA PRO A 316 -15.04 -4.17 -4.44
C PRO A 316 -14.31 -3.10 -5.24
N THR A 317 -14.94 -1.94 -5.48
CA THR A 317 -14.17 -0.75 -5.90
C THR A 317 -13.35 -0.19 -4.73
N GLU A 318 -12.36 0.67 -4.99
CA GLU A 318 -11.61 1.32 -3.91
C GLU A 318 -12.55 2.12 -2.98
N ALA A 319 -13.59 2.74 -3.54
CA ALA A 319 -14.57 3.50 -2.79
C ALA A 319 -15.50 2.61 -1.95
N GLU A 320 -16.00 1.50 -2.49
CA GLU A 320 -16.80 0.51 -1.74
C GLU A 320 -15.98 -0.08 -0.60
N TRP A 321 -14.73 -0.49 -0.88
CA TRP A 321 -13.81 -1.02 0.12
C TRP A 321 -13.54 -0.01 1.23
N GLU A 322 -13.27 1.26 0.89
CA GLU A 322 -12.95 2.27 1.89
C GLU A 322 -14.18 2.70 2.71
N TYR A 323 -15.35 2.76 2.10
CA TYR A 323 -16.62 2.96 2.80
C TYR A 323 -16.87 1.85 3.82
N ALA A 324 -16.73 0.60 3.38
CA ALA A 324 -16.85 -0.59 4.20
C ALA A 324 -15.85 -0.58 5.36
N CYS A 325 -14.57 -0.32 5.08
CA CYS A 325 -13.49 -0.21 6.07
C CYS A 325 -13.81 0.80 7.17
N ARG A 326 -14.31 2.00 6.80
CA ARG A 326 -14.61 3.08 7.73
C ARG A 326 -15.76 2.78 8.71
N GLY A 327 -16.58 1.75 8.47
CA GLY A 327 -17.58 1.28 9.44
C GLY A 327 -18.56 2.37 9.89
N GLY A 328 -18.98 3.25 8.97
CA GLY A 328 -19.84 4.41 9.27
C GLY A 328 -19.16 5.56 10.01
N LEU A 329 -17.88 5.43 10.41
CA LEU A 329 -17.15 6.49 11.11
C LEU A 329 -16.63 7.55 10.13
N LYS A 330 -17.02 8.81 10.37
CA LYS A 330 -16.53 9.97 9.61
C LYS A 330 -15.14 10.39 10.09
N ASP A 331 -14.23 10.59 9.14
CA ASP A 331 -12.85 11.09 9.34
C ASP A 331 -12.07 10.38 10.46
N ARG A 332 -11.78 9.09 10.28
CA ARG A 332 -10.97 8.29 11.20
C ARG A 332 -9.84 7.56 10.46
N LEU A 333 -8.77 7.26 11.21
CA LEU A 333 -7.59 6.54 10.70
C LEU A 333 -7.89 5.05 10.46
N TYR A 334 -8.53 4.42 11.43
CA TYR A 334 -8.78 2.98 11.51
C TYR A 334 -10.30 2.69 11.56
N PRO A 335 -10.74 1.45 11.22
CA PRO A 335 -12.15 1.04 11.31
C PRO A 335 -12.85 1.30 12.66
N TRP A 336 -12.06 1.38 13.74
CA TRP A 336 -12.50 1.60 15.12
C TRP A 336 -12.16 2.99 15.69
N GLY A 337 -11.56 3.90 14.89
CA GLY A 337 -11.23 5.26 15.32
C GLY A 337 -9.77 5.68 15.10
N ASN A 338 -9.21 6.46 16.04
CA ASN A 338 -7.90 7.13 15.88
C ASN A 338 -6.80 6.65 16.83
N LYS A 339 -7.09 5.71 17.74
CA LYS A 339 -6.06 5.03 18.56
C LYS A 339 -5.81 3.65 17.96
N LEU A 340 -4.55 3.28 17.77
CA LEU A 340 -4.17 1.99 17.19
C LEU A 340 -4.63 0.83 18.09
N ASN A 341 -4.29 0.90 19.38
CA ASN A 341 -4.71 -0.08 20.40
C ASN A 341 -5.67 0.58 21.43
N PRO A 342 -6.99 0.66 21.16
CA PRO A 342 -7.98 1.10 22.13
C PRO A 342 -7.89 0.30 23.43
N LYS A 343 -7.88 0.98 24.59
CA LYS A 343 -7.77 0.35 25.93
C LYS A 343 -6.54 -0.55 26.12
N GLY A 344 -5.52 -0.47 25.26
CA GLY A 344 -4.36 -1.37 25.27
C GLY A 344 -4.61 -2.74 24.61
N GLN A 345 -5.74 -2.91 23.92
CA GLN A 345 -6.06 -4.12 23.16
C GLN A 345 -5.66 -3.94 21.69
N HIS A 346 -5.14 -4.98 21.05
CA HIS A 346 -4.87 -4.98 19.61
C HIS A 346 -6.19 -5.20 18.84
N PHE A 347 -6.34 -4.53 17.70
CA PHE A 347 -7.57 -4.51 16.90
C PHE A 347 -7.34 -4.97 15.45
N ALA A 348 -6.11 -5.36 15.10
CA ALA A 348 -5.71 -5.91 13.81
C ALA A 348 -4.36 -6.63 13.96
N ASN A 349 -4.14 -7.66 13.14
CA ASN A 349 -2.84 -8.30 12.96
C ASN A 349 -1.88 -7.37 12.20
N LEU A 350 -0.78 -6.98 12.84
CA LEU A 350 0.22 -6.04 12.35
C LEU A 350 1.63 -6.45 12.84
N TRP A 351 2.66 -5.70 12.46
CA TRP A 351 4.00 -5.92 12.99
C TRP A 351 4.20 -5.17 14.30
N GLN A 352 4.84 -5.81 15.30
CA GLN A 352 5.36 -5.14 16.50
C GLN A 352 6.86 -5.39 16.67
N GLY A 353 7.60 -4.43 17.21
CA GLY A 353 9.07 -4.48 17.26
C GLY A 353 9.77 -4.01 15.97
N ASP A 354 11.05 -4.38 15.83
CA ASP A 354 11.96 -3.81 14.84
C ASP A 354 11.86 -4.48 13.47
N PHE A 355 10.98 -3.96 12.61
CA PHE A 355 10.88 -4.35 11.20
C PHE A 355 12.17 -4.05 10.40
N PRO A 356 12.69 -4.97 9.56
CA PRO A 356 12.17 -6.31 9.24
C PRO A 356 12.75 -7.44 10.11
N THR A 357 13.61 -7.12 11.08
CA THR A 357 14.48 -8.09 11.77
C THR A 357 13.84 -8.84 12.94
N HIS A 358 12.85 -8.27 13.59
CA HIS A 358 12.18 -8.87 14.74
C HIS A 358 10.70 -8.47 14.80
N ASN A 359 9.79 -9.44 14.67
CA ASN A 359 8.39 -9.29 15.07
C ASN A 359 8.23 -9.90 16.47
N SER A 360 7.72 -9.13 17.43
CA SER A 360 7.46 -9.61 18.79
C SER A 360 6.17 -10.42 18.92
N GLY A 361 5.22 -10.27 17.98
CA GLY A 361 3.93 -10.98 17.99
C GLY A 361 3.04 -10.63 19.19
N GLU A 362 3.07 -9.37 19.64
CA GLU A 362 2.29 -8.85 20.77
C GLU A 362 0.77 -8.91 20.54
N ASP A 363 0.31 -8.87 19.29
CA ASP A 363 -1.09 -9.14 18.92
C ASP A 363 -1.47 -10.63 18.89
N GLY A 364 -0.49 -11.53 19.07
CA GLY A 364 -0.64 -12.98 19.01
C GLY A 364 -0.10 -13.63 17.73
N HIS A 365 0.26 -12.86 16.68
CA HIS A 365 0.56 -13.39 15.36
C HIS A 365 1.86 -12.83 14.74
N ILE A 366 2.74 -13.74 14.28
CA ILE A 366 3.97 -13.39 13.54
C ILE A 366 3.75 -13.43 12.02
N LYS A 367 2.75 -14.21 11.57
CA LYS A 367 2.29 -14.37 10.18
C LYS A 367 0.84 -13.84 10.07
N THR A 368 0.09 -14.25 9.05
CA THR A 368 -1.38 -14.09 9.06
C THR A 368 -2.01 -14.76 10.28
N SER A 369 -3.16 -14.25 10.68
CA SER A 369 -4.07 -14.83 11.67
C SER A 369 -5.19 -15.59 10.96
N PRO A 370 -5.91 -16.48 11.65
CA PRO A 370 -7.24 -16.89 11.21
C PRO A 370 -8.08 -15.65 10.94
N VAL A 371 -8.94 -15.70 9.91
CA VAL A 371 -9.90 -14.62 9.69
C VAL A 371 -10.83 -14.51 10.90
N MET A 372 -11.34 -13.31 11.16
CA MET A 372 -12.20 -12.99 12.30
C MET A 372 -11.52 -13.07 13.68
N SER A 373 -10.18 -13.07 13.75
CA SER A 373 -9.43 -13.10 15.02
C SER A 373 -9.53 -11.80 15.83
N PHE A 374 -9.77 -10.67 15.16
CA PHE A 374 -9.84 -9.33 15.79
C PHE A 374 -11.28 -8.79 15.84
N PRO A 375 -11.58 -7.76 16.66
CA PRO A 375 -12.93 -7.22 16.75
C PRO A 375 -13.42 -6.63 15.41
N PRO A 376 -14.68 -6.90 15.00
CA PRO A 376 -15.21 -6.33 13.78
C PRO A 376 -15.44 -4.82 13.91
N ASN A 377 -15.49 -4.12 12.77
CA ASN A 377 -15.97 -2.75 12.72
C ASN A 377 -17.50 -2.66 12.88
N ALA A 378 -18.06 -1.46 12.93
CA ALA A 378 -19.50 -1.27 13.18
C ALA A 378 -20.45 -1.71 12.04
N PHE A 379 -19.90 -2.18 10.91
CA PHE A 379 -20.67 -2.88 9.85
C PHE A 379 -20.55 -4.42 9.96
N GLY A 380 -19.90 -4.96 10.99
CA GLY A 380 -19.68 -6.40 11.16
C GLY A 380 -18.50 -6.96 10.35
N LEU A 381 -17.62 -6.09 9.84
CA LEU A 381 -16.49 -6.50 9.00
C LEU A 381 -15.22 -6.71 9.83
N TYR A 382 -14.60 -7.85 9.61
CA TYR A 382 -13.37 -8.30 10.24
C TYR A 382 -12.16 -8.00 9.35
N ASP A 383 -11.01 -7.75 9.99
CA ASP A 383 -9.68 -7.68 9.38
C ASP A 383 -9.52 -6.66 8.22
N MET A 384 -10.41 -5.68 8.11
CA MET A 384 -10.39 -4.59 7.09
C MET A 384 -9.10 -3.74 7.11
N VAL A 385 -8.25 -3.86 8.12
CA VAL A 385 -6.86 -3.39 8.10
C VAL A 385 -5.98 -4.41 8.82
N GLY A 386 -4.74 -4.56 8.36
CA GLY A 386 -3.85 -5.63 8.85
C GLY A 386 -4.03 -6.94 8.09
N ASN A 387 -3.74 -8.07 8.74
CA ASN A 387 -3.77 -9.43 8.21
C ASN A 387 -3.18 -9.60 6.79
N ALA A 388 -3.96 -9.69 5.71
CA ALA A 388 -3.48 -9.59 4.33
C ALA A 388 -3.90 -8.29 3.63
N TRP A 389 -3.09 -7.85 2.66
CA TRP A 389 -3.48 -6.82 1.71
C TRP A 389 -4.68 -7.31 0.89
N GLU A 390 -5.62 -6.43 0.59
CA GLU A 390 -6.80 -6.78 -0.20
C GLU A 390 -6.78 -6.14 -1.58
N TRP A 391 -6.94 -6.93 -2.63
CA TRP A 391 -7.20 -6.43 -3.98
C TRP A 391 -8.56 -5.73 -4.11
N THR A 392 -8.61 -4.69 -4.94
CA THR A 392 -9.84 -4.00 -5.35
C THR A 392 -9.93 -3.94 -6.89
N ALA A 393 -11.10 -3.61 -7.43
CA ALA A 393 -11.37 -3.59 -8.88
C ALA A 393 -10.62 -2.48 -9.63
N ASP A 394 -10.30 -1.37 -8.97
CA ASP A 394 -9.83 -0.12 -9.57
C ASP A 394 -8.42 -0.19 -10.15
N TRP A 395 -8.19 0.54 -11.25
CA TRP A 395 -6.85 0.84 -11.74
C TRP A 395 -6.19 1.93 -10.89
N TRP A 396 -4.87 1.85 -10.71
CA TRP A 396 -4.14 2.82 -9.90
C TRP A 396 -3.99 4.18 -10.60
N THR A 397 -4.30 5.24 -9.85
CA THR A 397 -3.93 6.63 -10.11
C THR A 397 -3.65 7.32 -8.76
N VAL A 398 -2.80 8.36 -8.76
CA VAL A 398 -2.60 9.28 -7.63
C VAL A 398 -3.31 10.63 -7.84
N HIS A 399 -3.93 10.82 -9.01
CA HIS A 399 -4.67 12.02 -9.36
C HIS A 399 -6.17 11.80 -9.14
N HIS A 400 -6.74 12.51 -8.18
CA HIS A 400 -8.16 12.49 -7.83
C HIS A 400 -8.73 13.90 -7.84
N THR A 401 -10.02 14.07 -8.18
CA THR A 401 -10.71 15.35 -8.07
C THR A 401 -11.45 15.48 -6.73
N THR A 402 -11.85 16.70 -6.39
CA THR A 402 -12.75 17.01 -5.25
C THR A 402 -14.23 16.96 -5.62
N ASP A 403 -14.56 16.80 -6.91
CA ASP A 403 -15.93 16.81 -7.42
C ASP A 403 -16.71 15.60 -6.87
N PRO A 404 -17.94 15.77 -6.33
CA PRO A 404 -18.72 14.66 -5.80
C PRO A 404 -18.93 13.52 -6.80
N GLN A 405 -18.50 12.31 -6.42
CA GLN A 405 -18.62 11.11 -7.26
C GLN A 405 -19.74 10.18 -6.78
N ARG A 406 -20.35 9.43 -7.70
CA ARG A 406 -21.33 8.37 -7.40
C ARG A 406 -20.84 7.05 -7.99
N ASN A 407 -20.63 6.05 -7.13
CA ASN A 407 -20.07 4.73 -7.49
C ASN A 407 -18.80 4.78 -8.38
N PRO A 408 -17.75 5.54 -8.02
CA PRO A 408 -16.54 5.61 -8.83
C PRO A 408 -15.85 4.24 -8.92
N THR A 409 -15.29 3.95 -10.10
CA THR A 409 -14.63 2.69 -10.47
C THR A 409 -13.15 2.88 -10.85
N GLY A 410 -12.56 4.01 -10.44
CA GLY A 410 -11.21 4.42 -10.80
C GLY A 410 -11.09 4.93 -12.24
N PRO A 411 -9.85 5.15 -12.73
CA PRO A 411 -9.61 5.52 -14.13
C PRO A 411 -9.90 4.31 -15.05
N PRO A 412 -10.28 4.55 -16.32
CA PRO A 412 -10.69 3.47 -17.24
C PRO A 412 -9.53 2.53 -17.63
N SER A 413 -8.28 2.95 -17.46
CA SER A 413 -7.09 2.17 -17.75
C SER A 413 -5.95 2.51 -16.79
N GLY A 414 -5.00 1.58 -16.67
CA GLY A 414 -3.79 1.71 -15.85
C GLY A 414 -2.83 0.56 -16.14
N LYS A 415 -1.75 0.49 -15.36
CA LYS A 415 -0.82 -0.66 -15.34
C LYS A 415 -1.06 -1.55 -14.12
N ASP A 416 -1.28 -0.88 -12.99
CA ASP A 416 -1.30 -1.46 -11.67
C ASP A 416 -2.74 -1.40 -11.12
N LYS A 417 -3.13 -2.38 -10.31
CA LYS A 417 -4.42 -2.41 -9.62
C LYS A 417 -4.29 -1.96 -8.18
N VAL A 418 -5.32 -1.31 -7.68
CA VAL A 418 -5.36 -0.78 -6.31
C VAL A 418 -5.51 -1.94 -5.31
N LYS A 419 -4.72 -1.88 -4.24
CA LYS A 419 -4.84 -2.72 -3.04
C LYS A 419 -4.93 -1.86 -1.76
N LYS A 420 -5.62 -2.38 -0.75
CA LYS A 420 -5.99 -1.66 0.49
C LYS A 420 -5.72 -2.53 1.74
N GLY A 421 -5.93 -1.97 2.93
CA GLY A 421 -5.88 -2.70 4.22
C GLY A 421 -4.53 -2.68 4.96
N GLY A 422 -3.40 -2.85 4.26
CA GLY A 422 -2.13 -3.17 4.92
C GLY A 422 -1.95 -4.69 5.06
N SER A 423 -1.18 -5.16 6.04
CA SER A 423 -0.97 -6.60 6.31
C SER A 423 -0.27 -6.80 7.66
N TYR A 424 -0.10 -8.06 8.10
CA TYR A 424 0.73 -8.46 9.25
C TYR A 424 2.18 -7.93 9.19
N MET A 425 2.68 -7.57 8.00
CA MET A 425 4.01 -6.98 7.81
C MET A 425 4.06 -5.45 8.01
N CYS A 426 2.93 -4.78 8.19
CA CYS A 426 2.88 -3.32 8.16
C CYS A 426 3.22 -2.70 9.52
N HIS A 427 4.46 -2.22 9.66
CA HIS A 427 4.90 -1.40 10.80
C HIS A 427 4.90 0.11 10.48
N LYS A 428 4.72 0.96 11.50
CA LYS A 428 4.73 2.43 11.36
C LYS A 428 6.04 3.00 10.79
N SER A 429 7.18 2.35 11.05
CA SER A 429 8.50 2.82 10.60
C SER A 429 8.74 2.68 9.09
N TYR A 430 7.97 1.83 8.40
CA TYR A 430 8.20 1.50 6.98
C TYR A 430 6.92 1.55 6.13
N CYS A 431 5.82 0.96 6.60
CA CYS A 431 4.59 0.82 5.84
C CYS A 431 3.37 1.16 6.71
N TYR A 432 3.18 2.45 6.98
CA TYR A 432 2.03 2.98 7.75
C TYR A 432 0.71 2.97 6.95
N ARG A 433 0.40 1.83 6.29
CA ARG A 433 -0.75 1.67 5.39
C ARG A 433 -1.93 0.88 5.98
N TYR A 434 -1.88 0.55 7.27
CA TYR A 434 -3.00 -0.03 8.03
C TYR A 434 -4.05 1.03 8.41
N ARG A 435 -4.53 1.80 7.42
CA ARG A 435 -5.52 2.88 7.57
C ARG A 435 -6.50 2.82 6.42
N CYS A 436 -7.78 3.10 6.64
CA CYS A 436 -8.77 2.99 5.55
C CYS A 436 -8.45 3.91 4.35
N ALA A 437 -7.98 5.13 4.62
CA ALA A 437 -7.58 6.10 3.58
C ALA A 437 -6.22 5.78 2.92
N ALA A 438 -5.42 4.88 3.50
CA ALA A 438 -4.18 4.45 2.87
C ALA A 438 -4.48 3.53 1.67
N ARG A 439 -3.53 3.43 0.76
CA ARG A 439 -3.68 2.74 -0.53
C ARG A 439 -2.32 2.39 -1.10
N SER A 440 -2.27 1.36 -1.93
CA SER A 440 -1.08 0.97 -2.67
C SER A 440 -1.50 0.20 -3.93
N GLN A 441 -0.54 -0.34 -4.66
CA GLN A 441 -0.74 -0.96 -5.95
C GLN A 441 0.29 -2.04 -6.27
N ASN A 442 -0.05 -2.88 -7.23
CA ASN A 442 0.83 -3.84 -7.91
C ASN A 442 0.23 -4.14 -9.30
N THR A 443 1.01 -4.64 -10.26
CA THR A 443 0.43 -5.20 -11.50
C THR A 443 -0.50 -6.38 -11.24
N ARG A 444 -1.40 -6.62 -12.19
CA ARG A 444 -2.47 -7.63 -12.11
C ARG A 444 -1.99 -9.07 -11.91
N ASP A 445 -0.76 -9.35 -12.31
CA ASP A 445 -0.06 -10.64 -12.28
C ASP A 445 0.82 -10.82 -11.02
N SER A 446 1.03 -9.76 -10.23
CA SER A 446 1.78 -9.81 -8.98
C SER A 446 1.10 -10.70 -7.93
N SER A 447 1.90 -11.46 -7.19
CA SER A 447 1.46 -12.29 -6.06
C SER A 447 2.48 -12.26 -4.91
N ALA A 448 2.04 -12.31 -3.66
CA ALA A 448 2.93 -12.23 -2.49
C ALA A 448 2.37 -12.92 -1.23
N SER A 449 3.24 -13.25 -0.28
CA SER A 449 2.91 -13.91 1.00
C SER A 449 2.14 -13.05 2.00
N ASN A 450 1.70 -11.84 1.61
CA ASN A 450 0.90 -10.94 2.44
C ASN A 450 -0.26 -10.29 1.65
N LEU A 451 -0.70 -10.90 0.55
CA LEU A 451 -1.68 -10.35 -0.39
C LEU A 451 -2.77 -11.38 -0.72
N GLY A 452 -3.99 -11.03 -0.34
CA GLY A 452 -5.25 -11.74 -0.58
C GLY A 452 -6.33 -10.77 -1.09
N PHE A 453 -7.60 -11.04 -0.75
CA PHE A 453 -8.76 -10.23 -1.18
C PHE A 453 -10.04 -10.63 -0.43
N ARG A 454 -11.11 -9.83 -0.62
CA ARG A 454 -12.50 -10.20 -0.33
C ARG A 454 -13.42 -9.77 -1.48
N CYS A 455 -14.61 -10.35 -1.60
CA CYS A 455 -15.56 -10.06 -2.67
C CYS A 455 -16.77 -9.22 -2.19
N VAL A 456 -17.52 -8.66 -3.16
CA VAL A 456 -18.81 -7.99 -2.99
C VAL A 456 -19.84 -8.51 -4.02
N SER A 457 -21.13 -8.29 -3.75
CA SER A 457 -22.21 -8.54 -4.70
C SER A 457 -23.26 -7.42 -4.68
N GLN A 458 -23.96 -7.25 -5.80
CA GLN A 458 -25.13 -6.38 -5.94
C GLN A 458 -26.46 -7.14 -5.73
N GLU A 459 -26.42 -8.47 -5.72
CA GLU A 459 -27.59 -9.29 -5.43
C GLU A 459 -27.93 -9.21 -3.95
N LYS A 460 -29.21 -8.92 -3.64
CA LYS A 460 -29.80 -9.43 -2.40
C LYS A 460 -30.09 -10.91 -2.62
N ARG A 461 -29.43 -11.76 -1.83
CA ARG A 461 -29.88 -13.12 -1.57
C ARG A 461 -30.81 -13.07 -0.36
#